data_AF-A0A9W8HMD5-F1
#
_entry.id   AF-A0A9W8HMD5-F1
#
_cell.length_a   1.000
_cell.length_b   1.000
_cell.length_c   1.000
_cell.angle_alpha   90.00
_cell.angle_beta   90.00
_cell.angle_gamma   90.00
#
_symmetry.space_group_name_H-M   'P 1'
#
loop_
_entity.id
_entity.type
_entity.pdbx_description
1 polymer ?
#
loop_
_entity_poly.entity_id
_entity_poly.type
_entity_poly.pdbx_seq_one_letter_code
_entity_poly.pdbx_strand_id
1 'polypeptide(L)'
;MKFFGYVLGLALLSTQAVALTPPPGADALAACSDVIVRKEVRSLSTAEWSAYKGAVQSAYADKWIDWFGYLHDRIALTIHGNSMFLVYHRALTRDYEKILRGYNPSVVVPYWNAMIDYQHPEKSVIFSADNLGGNGNGDCVGNGLPGSWKLTYPDSHCLCRKFSGGSTIPVWHSPEFITHVMQSSTTYAQLRAGIENSIHGAVHLGMGGDMDTMHSPSDPVFWVHHANIDRLYAQWQAVNPDDRTYMIDGNGPDGQPATVNMLLTGTTKPAYSVMRLGYGDMCYTYDTIQAANGNADALVKRNTQKCIKRPNKETEAIKQLPTKVLQQFYPSFANGTVNALENEMTSLTPSTPIGSNGNFTAPAPNEAFRGKMPEPSKLTDAWIKMQNACVEEVRELEQRACDMVQALNSANYLSPYLF
;
A
#
# COMPACT_ATOMS: atom_id res chain seq x y z
N MET A 1 -65.51 28.55 21.31
CA MET A 1 -64.17 28.44 21.91
C MET A 1 -63.90 26.97 22.22
N LYS A 2 -63.10 26.28 21.40
CA LYS A 2 -62.30 25.07 21.70
C LYS A 2 -61.65 24.59 20.40
N PHE A 3 -60.34 24.86 20.28
CA PHE A 3 -59.47 24.42 19.18
C PHE A 3 -59.16 22.92 19.34
N PHE A 4 -59.23 22.17 18.23
CA PHE A 4 -58.66 20.82 18.13
C PHE A 4 -57.19 20.96 17.71
N GLY A 5 -56.26 20.60 18.61
CA GLY A 5 -54.84 20.48 18.29
C GLY A 5 -54.50 19.02 18.00
N TYR A 6 -54.12 18.72 16.76
CA TYR A 6 -53.45 17.46 16.41
C TYR A 6 -51.99 17.54 16.87
N VAL A 7 -51.61 16.71 17.84
CA VAL A 7 -50.20 16.48 18.17
C VAL A 7 -49.69 15.40 17.23
N LEU A 8 -48.95 15.81 16.19
CA LEU A 8 -48.09 14.91 15.44
C LEU A 8 -46.93 14.49 16.36
N GLY A 9 -46.94 13.23 16.81
CA GLY A 9 -45.77 12.63 17.43
C GLY A 9 -44.70 12.39 16.36
N LEU A 10 -43.68 13.26 16.30
CA LEU A 10 -42.44 12.96 15.61
C LEU A 10 -41.77 11.79 16.34
N ALA A 11 -41.83 10.60 15.75
CA ALA A 11 -40.91 9.52 16.10
C ALA A 11 -39.50 9.97 15.69
N LEU A 12 -38.74 10.47 16.66
CA LEU A 12 -37.29 10.59 16.56
C LEU A 12 -36.73 9.17 16.41
N LEU A 13 -36.56 8.72 15.17
CA LEU A 13 -35.66 7.63 14.84
C LEU A 13 -34.26 8.10 15.19
N SER A 14 -33.84 7.85 16.43
CA SER A 14 -32.44 7.93 16.81
C SER A 14 -31.69 6.90 15.96
N THR A 15 -31.00 7.36 14.93
CA THR A 15 -29.95 6.56 14.29
C THR A 15 -28.83 6.41 15.31
N GLN A 16 -28.97 5.43 16.21
CA GLN A 16 -27.83 4.94 16.96
C GLN A 16 -26.88 4.40 15.91
N ALA A 17 -25.75 5.07 15.72
CA ALA A 17 -24.62 4.51 15.02
C ALA A 17 -24.27 3.21 15.77
N VAL A 18 -24.57 2.07 15.16
CA VAL A 18 -24.07 0.79 15.64
C VAL A 18 -22.59 0.82 15.32
N ALA A 19 -21.77 1.33 16.24
CA ALA A 19 -20.35 1.05 16.20
C ALA A 19 -20.23 -0.47 16.29
N LEU A 20 -19.83 -1.11 15.20
CA LEU A 20 -19.52 -2.54 15.21
C LEU A 20 -18.49 -2.76 16.32
N THR A 21 -18.87 -3.53 17.33
CA THR A 21 -17.99 -3.84 18.46
C THR A 21 -16.74 -4.53 17.92
N PRO A 22 -15.52 -4.11 18.34
CA PRO A 22 -14.29 -4.82 18.00
C PRO A 22 -14.45 -6.32 18.27
N PRO A 23 -13.83 -7.21 17.48
CA PRO A 23 -13.89 -8.63 17.75
C PRO A 23 -13.31 -8.91 19.16
N PRO A 24 -13.79 -9.97 19.84
CA PRO A 24 -13.30 -10.31 21.18
C PRO A 24 -11.77 -10.37 21.23
N GLY A 25 -11.17 -9.64 22.18
CA GLY A 25 -9.72 -9.55 22.35
C GLY A 25 -9.10 -8.32 21.66
N ALA A 26 -9.71 -7.79 20.61
CA ALA A 26 -9.25 -6.54 19.98
C ALA A 26 -9.63 -5.30 20.81
N ASP A 27 -10.69 -5.39 21.60
CA ASP A 27 -11.11 -4.40 22.59
C ASP A 27 -10.10 -4.22 23.73
N ALA A 28 -9.29 -5.24 24.01
CA ALA A 28 -8.22 -5.19 25.02
C ALA A 28 -6.92 -4.53 24.52
N LEU A 29 -6.80 -4.24 23.23
CA LEU A 29 -5.61 -3.57 22.69
C LEU A 29 -5.58 -2.11 23.17
N ALA A 30 -4.52 -1.74 23.88
CA ALA A 30 -4.33 -0.37 24.33
C ALA A 30 -4.14 0.59 23.15
N ALA A 31 -4.71 1.78 23.23
CA ALA A 31 -4.36 2.88 22.33
C ALA A 31 -2.90 3.28 22.55
N CYS A 32 -2.19 3.55 21.47
CA CYS A 32 -0.80 3.98 21.52
C CYS A 32 -0.70 5.39 22.12
N SER A 33 0.27 5.58 23.03
CA SER A 33 0.57 6.90 23.60
C SER A 33 1.30 7.82 22.63
N ASP A 34 2.02 7.23 21.67
CA ASP A 34 2.75 7.94 20.61
C ASP A 34 2.53 7.18 19.29
N VAL A 35 2.24 7.92 18.22
CA VAL A 35 1.93 7.36 16.90
C VAL A 35 2.84 8.01 15.87
N ILE A 36 3.82 7.24 15.39
CA ILE A 36 4.79 7.72 14.39
C ILE A 36 4.17 7.77 12.99
N VAL A 37 4.73 8.63 12.13
CA VAL A 37 4.20 8.89 10.78
C VAL A 37 5.14 8.33 9.73
N ARG A 38 4.70 7.29 9.00
CA ARG A 38 5.39 6.83 7.80
C ARG A 38 5.13 7.80 6.66
N LYS A 39 6.21 8.26 6.03
CA LYS A 39 6.19 9.29 4.99
C LYS A 39 6.59 8.74 3.63
N GLU A 40 6.12 9.38 2.58
CA GLU A 40 6.54 9.08 1.20
C GLU A 40 8.05 9.37 1.03
N VAL A 41 8.79 8.48 0.36
CA VAL A 41 10.25 8.58 0.18
C VAL A 41 10.79 9.93 -0.31
N ARG A 42 10.04 10.68 -1.13
CA ARG A 42 10.41 12.00 -1.67
C ARG A 42 10.08 13.16 -0.74
N SER A 43 9.35 12.91 0.34
CA SER A 43 9.03 13.91 1.35
C SER A 43 9.98 13.87 2.55
N LEU A 44 10.87 12.87 2.64
CA LEU A 44 11.86 12.81 3.71
C LEU A 44 12.91 13.91 3.54
N SER A 45 13.25 14.54 4.66
CA SER A 45 14.42 15.38 4.77
C SER A 45 15.71 14.56 4.64
N THR A 46 16.82 15.24 4.35
CA THR A 46 18.15 14.62 4.33
C THR A 46 18.49 13.94 5.65
N ALA A 47 18.06 14.51 6.79
CA ALA A 47 18.28 13.95 8.11
C ALA A 47 17.50 12.64 8.33
N GLU A 48 16.23 12.59 7.92
CA GLU A 48 15.42 11.37 8.03
C GLU A 48 15.97 10.27 7.11
N TRP A 49 16.36 10.60 5.88
CA TRP A 49 17.04 9.67 4.98
C TRP A 49 18.36 9.15 5.56
N SER A 50 19.16 10.02 6.16
CA SER A 50 20.42 9.64 6.80
C SER A 50 20.19 8.72 7.99
N ALA A 51 19.22 9.03 8.85
CA ALA A 51 18.85 8.21 9.99
C ALA A 51 18.36 6.81 9.57
N TYR A 52 17.46 6.74 8.57
CA TYR A 52 16.97 5.49 8.03
C TYR A 52 18.11 4.64 7.47
N LYS A 53 18.88 5.17 6.51
CA LYS A 53 20.00 4.44 5.88
C LYS A 53 21.05 3.99 6.90
N GLY A 54 21.38 4.83 7.89
CA GLY A 54 22.33 4.47 8.95
C GLY A 54 21.86 3.30 9.82
N ALA A 55 20.57 3.28 10.19
CA ALA A 55 20.00 2.15 10.93
C ALA A 55 19.94 0.88 10.09
N VAL A 56 19.57 0.98 8.80
CA VAL A 56 19.58 -0.19 7.89
C VAL A 56 20.99 -0.73 7.70
N GLN A 57 22.00 0.13 7.56
CA GLN A 57 23.40 -0.28 7.48
C GLN A 57 23.86 -1.02 8.76
N SER A 58 23.39 -0.58 9.93
CA SER A 58 23.67 -1.24 11.22
C SER A 58 22.99 -2.60 11.31
N ALA A 59 21.71 -2.67 10.92
CA ALA A 59 20.95 -3.92 10.86
C ALA A 59 21.56 -4.93 9.87
N TYR A 60 22.09 -4.46 8.74
CA TYR A 60 22.85 -5.29 7.79
C TYR A 60 24.13 -5.85 8.44
N ALA A 61 24.90 -5.02 9.15
CA ALA A 61 26.12 -5.46 9.83
C ALA A 61 25.84 -6.58 10.85
N ASP A 62 24.70 -6.49 11.54
CA ASP A 62 24.23 -7.46 12.53
C ASP A 62 23.42 -8.63 11.93
N LYS A 63 23.40 -8.78 10.60
CA LYS A 63 22.75 -9.89 9.87
C LYS A 63 21.23 -9.96 10.01
N TRP A 64 20.58 -8.86 10.39
CA TRP A 64 19.11 -8.80 10.38
C TRP A 64 18.53 -8.87 8.97
N ILE A 65 19.20 -8.27 7.98
CA ILE A 65 18.75 -8.31 6.58
C ILE A 65 18.73 -9.74 6.06
N ASP A 66 19.82 -10.50 6.27
CA ASP A 66 19.89 -11.93 5.97
C ASP A 66 18.81 -12.73 6.71
N TRP A 67 18.60 -12.43 8.00
CA TRP A 67 17.58 -13.12 8.81
C TRP A 67 16.17 -12.91 8.30
N PHE A 68 15.83 -11.70 7.85
CA PHE A 68 14.53 -11.43 7.25
C PHE A 68 14.35 -12.12 5.90
N GLY A 69 15.39 -12.13 5.06
CA GLY A 69 15.40 -12.90 3.82
C GLY A 69 15.15 -14.38 4.08
N TYR A 70 15.85 -14.95 5.06
CA TYR A 70 15.65 -16.33 5.52
C TYR A 70 14.22 -16.56 6.02
N LEU A 71 13.74 -15.75 6.99
CA LEU A 71 12.43 -15.94 7.61
C LEU A 71 11.33 -15.98 6.56
N HIS A 72 11.32 -15.00 5.65
CA HIS A 72 10.31 -14.86 4.62
C HIS A 72 10.35 -16.01 3.62
N ASP A 73 11.54 -16.42 3.18
CA ASP A 73 11.70 -17.56 2.27
C ASP A 73 11.14 -18.86 2.86
N ARG A 74 11.43 -19.12 4.15
CA ARG A 74 10.98 -20.34 4.84
C ARG A 74 9.47 -20.47 4.99
N ILE A 75 8.73 -19.38 4.97
CA ILE A 75 7.29 -19.36 5.25
C ILE A 75 6.46 -18.83 4.08
N ALA A 76 7.10 -18.47 2.96
CA ALA A 76 6.50 -17.76 1.83
C ALA A 76 5.15 -18.33 1.38
N LEU A 77 5.03 -19.66 1.26
CA LEU A 77 3.81 -20.35 0.81
C LEU A 77 2.61 -20.14 1.73
N THR A 78 2.85 -19.79 2.99
CA THR A 78 1.79 -19.54 3.98
C THR A 78 1.46 -18.05 4.15
N ILE A 79 2.23 -17.16 3.53
CA ILE A 79 2.06 -15.71 3.67
C ILE A 79 1.73 -15.02 2.33
N HIS A 80 1.63 -15.77 1.23
CA HIS A 80 1.23 -15.29 -0.10
C HIS A 80 0.09 -16.11 -0.70
N GLY A 81 -0.64 -15.51 -1.63
CA GLY A 81 -1.75 -16.11 -2.36
C GLY A 81 -2.99 -16.37 -1.50
N ASN A 82 -3.02 -15.84 -0.28
CA ASN A 82 -4.06 -16.11 0.72
C ASN A 82 -4.25 -14.92 1.67
N SER A 83 -5.24 -14.99 2.55
CA SER A 83 -5.65 -13.86 3.40
C SER A 83 -4.63 -13.47 4.49
N MET A 84 -3.59 -14.27 4.71
CA MET A 84 -2.46 -13.93 5.58
C MET A 84 -1.62 -12.76 5.04
N PHE A 85 -1.62 -12.54 3.71
CA PHE A 85 -0.71 -11.62 3.03
C PHE A 85 -0.64 -10.22 3.64
N LEU A 86 -1.74 -9.46 3.69
CA LEU A 86 -1.68 -8.05 4.13
C LEU A 86 -1.35 -7.93 5.62
N VAL A 87 -1.97 -8.78 6.47
CA VAL A 87 -1.75 -8.73 7.92
C VAL A 87 -0.34 -9.18 8.32
N TYR A 88 0.22 -10.19 7.64
CA TYR A 88 1.58 -10.66 7.92
C TYR A 88 2.62 -9.64 7.48
N HIS A 89 2.52 -9.08 6.26
CA HIS A 89 3.48 -8.10 5.77
C HIS A 89 3.43 -6.77 6.54
N ARG A 90 2.25 -6.38 7.04
CA ARG A 90 2.10 -5.30 8.02
C ARG A 90 2.92 -5.57 9.29
N ALA A 91 2.74 -6.74 9.90
CA ALA A 91 3.46 -7.15 11.09
C ALA A 91 4.98 -7.21 10.84
N LEU A 92 5.40 -7.83 9.73
CA LEU A 92 6.80 -7.99 9.34
C LEU A 92 7.50 -6.63 9.17
N THR A 93 6.86 -5.69 8.48
CA THR A 93 7.40 -4.34 8.27
C THR A 93 7.48 -3.57 9.59
N ARG A 94 6.53 -3.78 10.51
CA ARG A 94 6.57 -3.20 11.86
C ARG A 94 7.69 -3.80 12.71
N ASP A 95 7.92 -5.11 12.64
CA ASP A 95 9.01 -5.75 13.39
C ASP A 95 10.39 -5.31 12.86
N TYR A 96 10.54 -5.16 11.54
CA TYR A 96 11.72 -4.52 10.93
C TYR A 96 11.93 -3.09 11.44
N GLU A 97 10.89 -2.26 11.45
CA GLU A 97 10.96 -0.90 11.99
C GLU A 97 11.38 -0.88 13.46
N LYS A 98 10.87 -1.81 14.28
CA LYS A 98 11.27 -1.94 15.70
C LYS A 98 12.75 -2.29 15.84
N ILE A 99 13.29 -3.19 15.00
CA ILE A 99 14.72 -3.51 14.96
C ILE A 99 15.54 -2.26 14.59
N LEU A 100 15.16 -1.54 13.54
CA LEU A 100 15.86 -0.32 13.14
C LEU A 100 15.87 0.74 14.25
N ARG A 101 14.76 0.85 14.98
CA ARG A 101 14.62 1.76 16.12
C ARG A 101 15.50 1.40 17.32
N GLY A 102 15.95 0.15 17.40
CA GLY A 102 16.97 -0.28 18.36
C GLY A 102 18.32 0.40 18.12
N TYR A 103 18.65 0.72 16.86
CA TYR A 103 19.88 1.46 16.51
C TYR A 103 19.66 2.98 16.56
N ASN A 104 18.48 3.45 16.12
CA ASN A 104 18.14 4.86 16.15
C ASN A 104 16.64 5.06 16.42
N PRO A 105 16.24 5.52 17.62
CA PRO A 105 14.84 5.60 18.02
C PRO A 105 14.03 6.64 17.22
N SER A 106 14.67 7.50 16.44
CA SER A 106 14.00 8.46 15.55
C SER A 106 13.63 7.85 14.20
N VAL A 107 14.07 6.62 13.89
CA VAL A 107 13.78 5.99 12.61
C VAL A 107 12.32 5.62 12.48
N VAL A 108 11.79 5.93 11.30
CA VAL A 108 10.49 5.50 10.79
C VAL A 108 10.72 4.93 9.40
N VAL A 109 10.15 3.77 9.10
CA VAL A 109 10.27 3.17 7.77
C VAL A 109 9.45 4.00 6.79
N PRO A 110 10.06 4.60 5.75
CA PRO A 110 9.31 5.34 4.75
C PRO A 110 8.58 4.38 3.82
N TYR A 111 7.58 4.88 3.09
CA TYR A 111 6.94 4.12 2.03
C TYR A 111 7.27 4.71 0.67
N TRP A 112 7.43 3.84 -0.33
CA TRP A 112 7.63 4.23 -1.71
C TRP A 112 6.33 4.13 -2.48
N ASN A 113 5.76 5.28 -2.87
CA ASN A 113 4.58 5.27 -3.74
C ASN A 113 4.98 4.93 -5.18
N ALA A 114 5.09 3.63 -5.48
CA ALA A 114 5.48 3.09 -6.79
C ALA A 114 4.57 3.58 -7.94
N MET A 115 3.34 3.99 -7.63
CA MET A 115 2.41 4.57 -8.59
C MET A 115 2.91 5.89 -9.19
N ILE A 116 3.82 6.61 -8.53
CA ILE A 116 4.43 7.85 -9.06
C ILE A 116 5.38 7.53 -10.22
N ASP A 117 6.07 6.40 -10.16
CA ASP A 117 7.10 6.05 -11.15
C ASP A 117 6.60 5.05 -12.20
N TYR A 118 5.31 4.73 -12.22
CA TYR A 118 4.79 3.55 -12.94
C TYR A 118 5.17 3.46 -14.42
N GLN A 119 5.40 4.58 -15.11
CA GLN A 119 5.82 4.61 -16.52
C GLN A 119 7.32 4.35 -16.72
N HIS A 120 8.13 4.81 -15.77
CA HIS A 120 9.60 4.74 -15.82
C HIS A 120 10.15 4.36 -14.44
N PRO A 121 9.86 3.16 -13.95
CA PRO A 121 10.18 2.83 -12.56
C PRO A 121 11.68 2.92 -12.26
N GLU A 122 12.53 2.61 -13.25
CA GLU A 122 13.99 2.70 -13.13
C GLU A 122 14.51 4.11 -12.81
N LYS A 123 13.72 5.16 -13.10
CA LYS A 123 14.09 6.56 -12.84
C LYS A 123 13.72 7.03 -11.44
N SER A 124 13.10 6.17 -10.62
CA SER A 124 12.69 6.53 -9.28
C SER A 124 13.86 7.01 -8.43
N VAL A 125 13.61 7.98 -7.55
CA VAL A 125 14.62 8.52 -6.62
C VAL A 125 15.21 7.43 -5.73
N ILE A 126 14.46 6.35 -5.46
CA ILE A 126 14.95 5.26 -4.62
C ILE A 126 16.13 4.54 -5.27
N PHE A 127 16.23 4.55 -6.60
CA PHE A 127 17.28 3.90 -7.37
C PHE A 127 18.53 4.76 -7.58
N SER A 128 18.59 5.94 -6.96
CA SER A 128 19.77 6.80 -7.03
C SER A 128 20.93 6.24 -6.18
N ALA A 129 22.14 6.66 -6.54
CA ALA A 129 23.36 6.34 -5.77
C ALA A 129 23.36 6.95 -4.35
N ASP A 130 22.54 7.98 -4.11
CA ASP A 130 22.38 8.58 -2.78
C ASP A 130 21.38 7.80 -1.92
N ASN A 131 20.57 6.91 -2.50
CA ASN A 131 19.51 6.19 -1.80
C ASN A 131 19.75 4.67 -1.77
N LEU A 132 18.91 3.88 -2.44
CA LEU A 132 18.91 2.43 -2.34
C LEU A 132 19.62 1.75 -3.52
N GLY A 133 20.30 2.52 -4.37
CA GLY A 133 21.10 2.04 -5.49
C GLY A 133 20.27 1.61 -6.69
N GLY A 134 20.89 1.51 -7.85
CA GLY A 134 20.21 1.21 -9.12
C GLY A 134 20.21 -0.28 -9.48
N ASN A 135 20.21 -0.54 -10.79
CA ASN A 135 20.34 -1.87 -11.35
C ASN A 135 21.73 -2.48 -11.09
N GLY A 136 21.83 -3.80 -11.20
CA GLY A 136 23.10 -4.51 -11.09
C GLY A 136 24.00 -4.32 -12.31
N ASN A 137 25.32 -4.32 -12.09
CA ASN A 137 26.32 -4.46 -13.14
C ASN A 137 26.91 -5.88 -13.06
N GLY A 138 26.50 -6.77 -13.97
CA GLY A 138 26.72 -8.20 -13.79
C GLY A 138 25.96 -8.71 -12.55
N ASP A 139 24.67 -8.35 -12.47
CA ASP A 139 23.70 -8.59 -11.40
C ASP A 139 24.00 -7.88 -10.06
N CYS A 140 25.25 -7.62 -9.69
CA CYS A 140 25.59 -6.93 -8.44
C CYS A 140 25.26 -5.43 -8.44
N VAL A 141 24.49 -4.97 -7.45
CA VAL A 141 24.29 -3.53 -7.19
C VAL A 141 25.61 -2.91 -6.71
N GLY A 142 26.11 -1.90 -7.42
CA GLY A 142 27.41 -1.28 -7.16
C GLY A 142 27.37 0.14 -6.56
N ASN A 143 26.18 0.65 -6.22
CA ASN A 143 25.99 1.99 -5.68
C ASN A 143 24.84 2.03 -4.66
N GLY A 144 24.59 3.21 -4.06
CA GLY A 144 23.57 3.33 -3.02
C GLY A 144 23.96 2.63 -1.72
N LEU A 145 23.01 2.59 -0.79
CA LEU A 145 23.14 1.90 0.49
C LEU A 145 23.68 0.47 0.36
N PRO A 146 23.18 -0.39 -0.56
CA PRO A 146 23.64 -1.77 -0.64
C PRO A 146 24.85 -1.99 -1.56
N GLY A 147 25.47 -0.93 -2.10
CA GLY A 147 26.45 -1.03 -3.19
C GLY A 147 27.73 -1.82 -2.88
N SER A 148 28.00 -2.11 -1.60
CA SER A 148 29.11 -2.94 -1.14
C SER A 148 28.68 -4.08 -0.23
N TRP A 149 27.37 -4.34 -0.15
CA TRP A 149 26.85 -5.39 0.70
C TRP A 149 27.25 -6.77 0.17
N LYS A 150 27.64 -7.62 1.10
CA LYS A 150 27.81 -9.06 0.93
C LYS A 150 26.79 -9.78 1.83
N LEU A 151 25.76 -10.32 1.20
CA LEU A 151 24.76 -11.17 1.82
C LEU A 151 25.35 -12.58 2.03
N THR A 152 24.75 -13.30 2.95
CA THR A 152 25.10 -14.66 3.37
C THR A 152 23.94 -15.64 3.24
N TYR A 153 22.72 -15.16 3.05
CA TYR A 153 21.53 -15.94 2.71
C TYR A 153 20.99 -15.57 1.31
N PRO A 154 20.58 -16.53 0.47
CA PRO A 154 20.62 -18.00 0.70
C PRO A 154 22.05 -18.58 0.61
N ASP A 155 22.95 -17.85 -0.02
CA ASP A 155 24.38 -18.13 -0.10
C ASP A 155 25.19 -16.83 -0.08
N SER A 156 26.51 -16.91 -0.16
CA SER A 156 27.39 -15.73 -0.09
C SER A 156 27.46 -15.00 -1.44
N HIS A 157 26.76 -13.87 -1.57
CA HIS A 157 26.71 -13.07 -2.80
C HIS A 157 26.60 -11.56 -2.51
N CYS A 158 26.74 -10.72 -3.54
CA CYS A 158 26.39 -9.30 -3.47
C CYS A 158 24.86 -9.13 -3.49
N LEU A 159 24.30 -7.98 -3.10
CA LEU A 159 22.88 -7.74 -3.42
C LEU A 159 22.70 -7.71 -4.95
N CYS A 160 21.79 -8.52 -5.46
CA CYS A 160 21.53 -8.67 -6.88
C CYS A 160 20.27 -7.93 -7.33
N ARG A 161 20.36 -7.15 -8.41
CA ARG A 161 19.21 -6.60 -9.14
C ARG A 161 19.39 -6.77 -10.63
N LYS A 162 18.30 -7.11 -11.31
CA LYS A 162 18.28 -7.35 -12.75
C LYS A 162 16.98 -6.83 -13.32
N PHE A 163 16.95 -5.52 -13.58
CA PHE A 163 15.77 -4.86 -14.12
C PHE A 163 15.29 -5.60 -15.37
N SER A 164 14.01 -5.94 -15.41
CA SER A 164 13.48 -6.91 -16.39
C SER A 164 13.48 -6.40 -17.83
N GLY A 165 13.61 -5.09 -18.05
CA GLY A 165 13.88 -4.46 -19.35
C GLY A 165 15.37 -4.30 -19.67
N GLY A 166 16.27 -4.98 -18.96
CA GLY A 166 17.72 -4.85 -19.11
C GLY A 166 18.25 -3.63 -18.36
N SER A 167 18.06 -2.43 -18.92
CA SER A 167 18.40 -1.15 -18.27
C SER A 167 17.18 -0.36 -17.77
N THR A 168 15.98 -0.81 -18.12
CA THR A 168 14.70 -0.19 -17.75
C THR A 168 13.81 -1.19 -17.04
N ILE A 169 12.73 -0.70 -16.42
CA ILE A 169 11.67 -1.54 -15.86
C ILE A 169 10.40 -1.34 -16.70
N PRO A 170 9.70 -2.41 -17.11
CA PRO A 170 8.42 -2.30 -17.80
C PRO A 170 7.38 -1.52 -17.00
N VAL A 171 6.42 -0.94 -17.70
CA VAL A 171 5.34 -0.17 -17.10
C VAL A 171 4.58 -1.00 -16.04
N TRP A 172 4.27 -0.37 -14.91
CA TRP A 172 3.45 -0.94 -13.85
C TRP A 172 2.00 -0.50 -13.92
N HIS A 173 1.17 -1.04 -13.03
CA HIS A 173 -0.23 -0.63 -12.90
C HIS A 173 -0.35 0.85 -12.56
N SER A 174 -1.16 1.57 -13.34
CA SER A 174 -1.29 3.01 -13.21
C SER A 174 -2.07 3.42 -11.94
N PRO A 175 -1.96 4.69 -11.49
CA PRO A 175 -2.73 5.18 -10.35
C PRO A 175 -4.24 5.06 -10.55
N GLU A 176 -4.72 5.17 -11.78
CA GLU A 176 -6.12 4.89 -12.15
C GLU A 176 -6.52 3.45 -11.82
N PHE A 177 -5.67 2.48 -12.17
CA PHE A 177 -5.99 1.07 -11.94
C PHE A 177 -6.00 0.76 -10.45
N ILE A 178 -5.04 1.28 -9.70
CA ILE A 178 -5.03 1.07 -8.25
C ILE A 178 -6.21 1.79 -7.60
N THR A 179 -6.61 2.97 -8.07
CA THR A 179 -7.87 3.62 -7.62
C THR A 179 -9.07 2.72 -7.89
N HIS A 180 -9.15 2.10 -9.07
CA HIS A 180 -10.19 1.13 -9.40
C HIS A 180 -10.19 -0.05 -8.43
N VAL A 181 -9.04 -0.68 -8.17
CA VAL A 181 -8.91 -1.79 -7.21
C VAL A 181 -9.42 -1.36 -5.83
N MET A 182 -9.01 -0.19 -5.36
CA MET A 182 -9.37 0.33 -4.03
C MET A 182 -10.87 0.63 -3.88
N GLN A 183 -11.53 1.11 -4.94
CA GLN A 183 -12.99 1.38 -4.93
C GLN A 183 -13.84 0.14 -5.14
N SER A 184 -13.41 -0.75 -6.04
CA SER A 184 -14.20 -1.93 -6.45
C SER A 184 -14.08 -3.10 -5.48
N SER A 185 -13.04 -3.12 -4.63
CA SER A 185 -12.88 -4.14 -3.60
C SER A 185 -13.86 -3.91 -2.44
N THR A 186 -14.89 -4.76 -2.37
CA THR A 186 -15.88 -4.75 -1.28
C THR A 186 -15.53 -5.72 -0.16
N THR A 187 -14.58 -6.63 -0.41
CA THR A 187 -14.08 -7.64 0.54
C THR A 187 -12.57 -7.53 0.73
N TYR A 188 -12.06 -8.13 1.82
CA TYR A 188 -10.63 -8.18 2.09
C TYR A 188 -9.92 -9.09 1.07
N ALA A 189 -10.52 -10.22 0.69
CA ALA A 189 -9.97 -11.13 -0.30
C ALA A 189 -9.79 -10.47 -1.68
N GLN A 190 -10.77 -9.66 -2.12
CA GLN A 190 -10.66 -8.89 -3.36
C GLN A 190 -9.58 -7.81 -3.29
N LEU A 191 -9.48 -7.08 -2.17
CA LEU A 191 -8.42 -6.08 -1.98
C LEU A 191 -7.04 -6.75 -2.02
N ARG A 192 -6.88 -7.85 -1.27
CA ARG A 192 -5.65 -8.64 -1.19
C ARG A 192 -5.23 -9.07 -2.59
N ALA A 193 -6.11 -9.75 -3.33
CA ALA A 193 -5.81 -10.19 -4.71
C ALA A 193 -5.50 -9.01 -5.63
N GLY A 194 -6.30 -7.95 -5.56
CA GLY A 194 -6.15 -6.75 -6.37
C GLY A 194 -4.82 -6.03 -6.15
N ILE A 195 -4.24 -6.09 -4.95
CA ILE A 195 -2.93 -5.49 -4.63
C ILE A 195 -1.79 -6.47 -4.91
N GLU A 196 -1.88 -7.70 -4.37
CA GLU A 196 -0.84 -8.74 -4.41
C GLU A 196 -0.49 -9.14 -5.86
N ASN A 197 -1.53 -9.31 -6.69
CA ASN A 197 -1.41 -9.76 -8.08
C ASN A 197 -1.23 -8.59 -9.07
N SER A 198 -1.16 -7.34 -8.60
CA SER A 198 -0.92 -6.17 -9.45
C SER A 198 0.39 -5.46 -9.10
N ILE A 199 0.35 -4.32 -8.43
CA ILE A 199 1.50 -3.48 -8.12
C ILE A 199 2.51 -4.17 -7.22
N HIS A 200 2.07 -5.06 -6.30
CA HIS A 200 3.00 -5.85 -5.50
C HIS A 200 3.88 -6.74 -6.39
N GLY A 201 3.27 -7.65 -7.17
CA GLY A 201 4.00 -8.56 -8.05
C GLY A 201 4.80 -7.84 -9.14
N ALA A 202 4.26 -6.74 -9.69
CA ALA A 202 4.92 -6.00 -10.76
C ALA A 202 6.22 -5.32 -10.31
N VAL A 203 6.27 -4.83 -9.06
CA VAL A 203 7.49 -4.24 -8.48
C VAL A 203 8.56 -5.31 -8.29
N HIS A 204 8.22 -6.43 -7.65
CA HIS A 204 9.15 -7.54 -7.43
C HIS A 204 9.75 -8.06 -8.75
N LEU A 205 8.89 -8.40 -9.70
CA LEU A 205 9.30 -8.92 -11.00
C LEU A 205 10.03 -7.86 -11.85
N GLY A 206 9.63 -6.59 -11.73
CA GLY A 206 10.24 -5.47 -12.44
C GLY A 206 11.71 -5.26 -12.06
N MET A 207 12.01 -5.41 -10.76
CA MET A 207 13.36 -5.23 -10.23
C MET A 207 14.29 -6.40 -10.50
N GLY A 208 13.76 -7.63 -10.50
CA GLY A 208 14.55 -8.85 -10.67
C GLY A 208 15.59 -9.08 -9.57
N GLY A 209 16.41 -10.11 -9.72
CA GLY A 209 17.47 -10.41 -8.75
C GLY A 209 16.86 -10.81 -7.41
N ASP A 210 17.41 -10.37 -6.27
CA ASP A 210 16.87 -10.80 -4.97
C ASP A 210 15.40 -10.39 -4.77
N MET A 211 14.97 -9.29 -5.37
CA MET A 211 13.57 -8.84 -5.33
C MET A 211 12.61 -9.76 -6.07
N ASP A 212 13.04 -10.61 -7.00
CA ASP A 212 12.16 -11.58 -7.69
C ASP A 212 12.17 -12.99 -7.05
N THR A 213 12.63 -13.07 -5.80
CA THR A 213 12.70 -14.31 -5.03
C THR A 213 11.91 -14.24 -3.73
N MET A 214 11.84 -15.36 -3.01
CA MET A 214 11.24 -15.42 -1.68
C MET A 214 12.16 -14.94 -0.55
N HIS A 215 13.42 -14.66 -0.85
CA HIS A 215 14.32 -13.93 0.06
C HIS A 215 14.42 -12.43 -0.28
N SER A 216 13.43 -11.90 -0.99
CA SER A 216 13.33 -10.46 -1.33
C SER A 216 13.50 -9.47 -0.18
N PRO A 217 13.18 -9.78 1.11
CA PRO A 217 13.52 -8.87 2.21
C PRO A 217 15.02 -8.58 2.39
N SER A 218 15.90 -9.35 1.74
CA SER A 218 17.33 -9.05 1.66
C SER A 218 17.64 -7.75 0.91
N ASP A 219 16.74 -7.30 0.02
CA ASP A 219 16.84 -6.01 -0.66
C ASP A 219 16.19 -4.90 0.18
N PRO A 220 16.89 -3.79 0.50
CA PRO A 220 16.31 -2.70 1.27
C PRO A 220 15.07 -2.03 0.62
N VAL A 221 14.84 -2.23 -0.69
CA VAL A 221 13.65 -1.73 -1.39
C VAL A 221 12.38 -2.50 -0.98
N PHE A 222 12.50 -3.77 -0.57
CA PHE A 222 11.38 -4.56 -0.05
C PHE A 222 10.60 -3.80 1.02
N TRP A 223 11.32 -3.18 1.97
CA TRP A 223 10.70 -2.54 3.14
C TRP A 223 9.92 -1.30 2.79
N VAL A 224 10.43 -0.46 1.88
CA VAL A 224 9.71 0.74 1.44
C VAL A 224 8.55 0.40 0.49
N HIS A 225 8.68 -0.70 -0.27
CA HIS A 225 7.59 -1.26 -1.08
C HIS A 225 6.47 -1.83 -0.20
N HIS A 226 6.76 -2.70 0.76
CA HIS A 226 5.75 -3.29 1.63
C HIS A 226 5.16 -2.27 2.62
N ALA A 227 5.88 -1.21 2.99
CA ALA A 227 5.28 -0.07 3.67
C ALA A 227 4.22 0.63 2.81
N ASN A 228 4.36 0.64 1.48
CA ASN A 228 3.36 1.17 0.55
C ASN A 228 2.19 0.21 0.33
N ILE A 229 2.43 -1.10 0.25
CA ILE A 229 1.37 -2.13 0.26
C ILE A 229 0.51 -2.00 1.52
N ASP A 230 1.15 -1.85 2.67
CA ASP A 230 0.48 -1.62 3.94
C ASP A 230 -0.30 -0.28 3.98
N ARG A 231 0.26 0.78 3.38
CA ARG A 231 -0.45 2.07 3.23
C ARG A 231 -1.76 1.88 2.46
N LEU A 232 -1.74 1.17 1.33
CA LEU A 232 -2.94 0.90 0.54
C LEU A 232 -3.97 0.13 1.37
N TYR A 233 -3.56 -0.91 2.10
CA TYR A 233 -4.47 -1.62 3.00
C TYR A 233 -5.08 -0.68 4.06
N ALA A 234 -4.26 0.13 4.74
CA ALA A 234 -4.72 1.08 5.74
C ALA A 234 -5.68 2.15 5.16
N GLN A 235 -5.43 2.64 3.95
CA GLN A 235 -6.30 3.58 3.24
C GLN A 235 -7.67 2.96 2.94
N TRP A 236 -7.70 1.69 2.50
CA TRP A 236 -8.96 0.98 2.24
C TRP A 236 -9.78 0.78 3.52
N GLN A 237 -9.13 0.44 4.63
CA GLN A 237 -9.77 0.34 5.95
C GLN A 237 -10.35 1.69 6.36
N ALA A 238 -9.57 2.76 6.22
CA ALA A 238 -9.97 4.10 6.67
C ALA A 238 -11.18 4.67 5.90
N VAL A 239 -11.46 4.21 4.67
CA VAL A 239 -12.62 4.64 3.87
C VAL A 239 -13.95 4.24 4.52
N ASN A 240 -14.02 3.06 5.11
CA ASN A 240 -15.21 2.58 5.82
C ASN A 240 -14.76 1.80 7.06
N PRO A 241 -14.30 2.49 8.11
CA PRO A 241 -13.61 1.85 9.23
C PRO A 241 -14.53 0.97 10.07
N ASP A 242 -15.83 1.29 10.14
CA ASP A 242 -16.81 0.48 10.89
C ASP A 242 -16.89 -0.94 10.33
N ASP A 243 -16.91 -1.09 9.00
CA ASP A 243 -16.98 -2.40 8.35
C ASP A 243 -15.59 -3.01 8.10
N ARG A 244 -14.59 -2.19 7.75
CA ARG A 244 -13.34 -2.65 7.16
C ARG A 244 -12.17 -2.78 8.14
N THR A 245 -12.23 -2.16 9.33
CA THR A 245 -11.10 -2.22 10.28
C THR A 245 -10.72 -3.65 10.62
N TYR A 246 -11.70 -4.52 10.85
CA TYR A 246 -11.48 -5.93 11.16
C TYR A 246 -12.05 -6.88 10.10
N MET A 247 -12.30 -6.38 8.88
CA MET A 247 -12.75 -7.24 7.78
C MET A 247 -11.61 -8.17 7.37
N ILE A 248 -11.90 -9.47 7.43
CA ILE A 248 -11.08 -10.53 6.86
C ILE A 248 -12.00 -11.63 6.37
N ASP A 249 -11.81 -12.01 5.11
CA ASP A 249 -12.50 -13.09 4.42
C ASP A 249 -11.52 -13.77 3.46
N GLY A 250 -12.00 -14.68 2.60
CA GLY A 250 -11.13 -15.56 1.81
C GLY A 250 -10.56 -16.71 2.65
N ASN A 251 -9.49 -17.33 2.16
CA ASN A 251 -8.89 -18.50 2.83
C ASN A 251 -7.55 -18.12 3.49
N GLY A 252 -7.30 -18.67 4.66
CA GLY A 252 -5.99 -18.65 5.31
C GLY A 252 -5.02 -19.66 4.67
N PRO A 253 -3.81 -19.77 5.22
CA PRO A 253 -2.75 -20.64 4.67
C PRO A 253 -3.06 -22.14 4.74
N ASP A 254 -3.97 -22.55 5.61
CA ASP A 254 -4.47 -23.93 5.72
C ASP A 254 -5.62 -24.24 4.76
N GLY A 255 -5.98 -23.29 3.89
CA GLY A 255 -7.11 -23.38 2.97
C GLY A 255 -8.47 -23.22 3.62
N GLN A 256 -8.53 -23.00 4.95
CA GLN A 256 -9.79 -22.75 5.66
C GLN A 256 -10.18 -21.28 5.58
N PRO A 257 -11.47 -20.94 5.75
CA PRO A 257 -11.89 -19.55 5.81
C PRO A 257 -11.10 -18.75 6.84
N ALA A 258 -10.51 -17.64 6.42
CA ALA A 258 -9.73 -16.76 7.27
C ALA A 258 -10.63 -16.12 8.33
N THR A 259 -10.09 -15.94 9.54
CA THR A 259 -10.80 -15.28 10.64
C THR A 259 -9.88 -14.30 11.33
N VAL A 260 -10.47 -13.31 12.02
CA VAL A 260 -9.71 -12.33 12.82
C VAL A 260 -8.86 -12.97 13.93
N ASN A 261 -9.17 -14.20 14.32
CA ASN A 261 -8.45 -14.96 15.34
C ASN A 261 -7.38 -15.90 14.77
N MET A 262 -7.27 -16.01 13.43
CA MET A 262 -6.19 -16.80 12.84
C MET A 262 -4.84 -16.27 13.32
N LEU A 263 -3.93 -17.17 13.68
CA LEU A 263 -2.61 -16.78 14.17
C LEU A 263 -1.74 -16.39 12.98
N LEU A 264 -1.04 -15.26 13.09
CA LEU A 264 -0.04 -14.87 12.11
C LEU A 264 1.03 -15.96 12.03
N THR A 265 1.35 -16.41 10.81
CA THR A 265 2.25 -17.52 10.54
C THR A 265 3.51 -17.45 11.40
N GLY A 266 3.83 -18.55 12.09
CA GLY A 266 5.06 -18.64 12.90
C GLY A 266 5.01 -17.83 14.21
N THR A 267 3.84 -17.31 14.61
CA THR A 267 3.67 -16.54 15.84
C THR A 267 2.46 -17.01 16.65
N THR A 268 2.31 -16.48 17.86
CA THR A 268 1.11 -16.63 18.69
C THR A 268 0.18 -15.42 18.60
N LYS A 269 0.46 -14.45 17.72
CA LYS A 269 -0.32 -13.22 17.60
C LYS A 269 -1.52 -13.47 16.67
N PRO A 270 -2.76 -13.16 17.10
CA PRO A 270 -3.92 -13.26 16.22
C PRO A 270 -3.94 -12.11 15.20
N ALA A 271 -4.56 -12.31 14.05
CA ALA A 271 -4.62 -11.32 12.97
C ALA A 271 -5.19 -9.97 13.45
N TYR A 272 -6.24 -9.96 14.30
CA TYR A 272 -6.83 -8.73 14.82
C TYR A 272 -5.82 -7.82 15.54
N SER A 273 -4.72 -8.37 16.07
CA SER A 273 -3.69 -7.61 16.81
C SER A 273 -2.91 -6.64 15.94
N VAL A 274 -2.96 -6.80 14.61
CA VAL A 274 -2.25 -5.94 13.65
C VAL A 274 -3.19 -5.20 12.69
N MET A 275 -4.49 -5.51 12.69
CA MET A 275 -5.43 -4.92 11.73
C MET A 275 -5.74 -3.45 12.00
N ARG A 276 -5.56 -2.95 13.24
CA ARG A 276 -5.89 -1.58 13.62
C ARG A 276 -4.62 -0.76 13.92
N LEU A 277 -4.37 0.26 13.10
CA LEU A 277 -3.31 1.23 13.34
C LEU A 277 -3.62 2.12 14.56
N GLY A 278 -2.57 2.54 15.28
CA GLY A 278 -2.67 3.35 16.50
C GLY A 278 -3.02 2.57 17.77
N TYR A 279 -3.08 1.23 17.71
CA TYR A 279 -3.42 0.36 18.83
C TYR A 279 -2.43 -0.80 18.94
N GLY A 280 -2.24 -1.33 20.15
CA GLY A 280 -1.35 -2.44 20.42
C GLY A 280 0.08 -2.17 19.95
N ASP A 281 0.62 -3.07 19.12
CA ASP A 281 1.97 -2.94 18.57
C ASP A 281 2.05 -2.02 17.34
N MET A 282 0.91 -1.65 16.75
CA MET A 282 0.80 -0.89 15.51
C MET A 282 0.78 0.62 15.76
N CYS A 283 1.71 1.11 16.58
CA CYS A 283 1.83 2.53 16.94
C CYS A 283 2.44 3.39 15.84
N TYR A 284 1.81 3.40 14.67
CA TYR A 284 2.16 4.23 13.53
C TYR A 284 0.93 4.52 12.66
N THR A 285 1.07 5.48 11.74
CA THR A 285 0.10 5.82 10.69
C THR A 285 0.85 6.33 9.45
N TYR A 286 0.12 6.75 8.43
CA TYR A 286 0.65 7.31 7.19
C TYR A 286 0.24 8.76 7.01
N ASP A 287 1.13 9.59 6.48
CA ASP A 287 0.86 11.01 6.13
C ASP A 287 -0.42 11.22 5.28
N THR A 288 -0.73 10.29 4.37
CA THR A 288 -1.94 10.23 3.54
C THR A 288 -3.21 9.82 4.30
N ILE A 289 -3.07 9.39 5.55
CA ILE A 289 -4.18 9.06 6.45
C ILE A 289 -4.24 10.09 7.59
N GLN A 290 -3.16 10.84 7.85
CA GLN A 290 -3.10 11.86 8.91
C GLN A 290 -3.95 13.10 8.64
N ALA A 291 -4.22 13.43 7.38
CA ALA A 291 -5.25 14.43 7.05
C ALA A 291 -6.64 14.06 7.61
N ALA A 292 -6.80 12.81 8.09
CA ALA A 292 -7.97 12.31 8.78
C ALA A 292 -7.85 12.15 10.31
N ASN A 293 -7.07 13.00 11.00
CA ASN A 293 -7.25 13.44 12.41
C ASN A 293 -6.00 13.22 13.29
N GLY A 294 -5.39 14.33 13.74
CA GLY A 294 -4.41 14.38 14.83
C GLY A 294 -4.98 14.07 16.22
N ASN A 295 -5.80 13.02 16.34
CA ASN A 295 -6.27 12.48 17.62
C ASN A 295 -6.55 10.99 17.48
N ALA A 296 -6.22 10.18 18.49
CA ALA A 296 -6.28 8.71 18.51
C ALA A 296 -7.68 8.09 18.25
N ASP A 297 -8.71 8.92 18.15
CA ASP A 297 -10.10 8.59 17.78
C ASP A 297 -10.40 8.69 16.27
N ALA A 298 -9.38 8.95 15.44
CA ALA A 298 -9.47 9.26 14.02
C ALA A 298 -10.25 8.27 13.13
N LEU A 299 -10.15 6.98 13.45
CA LEU A 299 -10.83 5.91 12.74
C LEU A 299 -12.25 5.66 13.27
N VAL A 300 -12.65 6.25 14.39
CA VAL A 300 -13.91 5.91 15.10
C VAL A 300 -14.89 7.09 15.21
N LYS A 301 -14.44 8.35 15.13
CA LYS A 301 -15.33 9.52 15.29
C LYS A 301 -15.40 10.39 14.04
N ARG A 302 -16.19 9.99 13.04
CA ARG A 302 -16.53 10.83 11.87
C ARG A 302 -18.00 11.17 11.69
N ASN A 303 -18.86 10.91 12.66
CA ASN A 303 -20.24 11.37 12.53
C ASN A 303 -20.42 12.89 12.73
N THR A 304 -19.35 13.68 12.93
CA THR A 304 -19.49 15.10 13.34
C THR A 304 -18.60 16.12 12.64
N GLN A 305 -17.78 15.79 11.64
CA GLN A 305 -17.03 16.81 10.89
C GLN A 305 -17.41 16.79 9.41
N LYS A 306 -18.14 17.83 8.99
CA LYS A 306 -18.41 18.16 7.58
C LYS A 306 -17.09 18.53 6.87
N CYS A 307 -16.23 17.55 6.61
CA CYS A 307 -15.10 17.76 5.71
C CYS A 307 -15.66 18.04 4.31
N ILE A 308 -15.38 19.24 3.81
CA ILE A 308 -15.91 19.71 2.53
C ILE A 308 -15.39 18.79 1.43
N LYS A 309 -16.33 18.22 0.67
CA LYS A 309 -16.15 17.49 -0.59
C LYS A 309 -15.42 18.38 -1.60
N ARG A 310 -14.09 18.47 -1.54
CA ARG A 310 -13.31 19.13 -2.61
C ARG A 310 -12.54 18.05 -3.36
N PRO A 311 -13.08 17.62 -4.50
CA PRO A 311 -12.35 16.76 -5.42
C PRO A 311 -11.02 17.43 -5.81
N ASN A 312 -9.94 16.66 -5.87
CA ASN A 312 -8.69 17.12 -6.47
C ASN A 312 -8.81 17.08 -8.00
N LYS A 313 -7.82 17.66 -8.69
CA LYS A 313 -7.80 17.75 -10.16
C LYS A 313 -7.91 16.36 -10.80
N GLU A 314 -7.29 15.37 -10.18
CA GLU A 314 -7.23 13.99 -10.62
C GLU A 314 -8.61 13.32 -10.52
N THR A 315 -9.30 13.49 -9.40
CA THR A 315 -10.68 13.03 -9.22
C THR A 315 -11.61 13.68 -10.26
N GLU A 316 -11.46 14.98 -10.50
CA GLU A 316 -12.31 15.66 -11.49
C GLU A 316 -12.05 15.17 -12.91
N ALA A 317 -10.80 14.80 -13.25
CA ALA A 317 -10.51 14.16 -14.54
C ALA A 317 -11.25 12.81 -14.66
N ILE A 318 -11.23 11.98 -13.63
CA ILE A 318 -11.91 10.67 -13.67
C ILE A 318 -13.44 10.85 -13.76
N LYS A 319 -14.04 11.80 -13.03
CA LYS A 319 -15.49 12.04 -13.08
C LYS A 319 -16.03 12.51 -14.43
N GLN A 320 -15.17 12.99 -15.33
CA GLN A 320 -15.55 13.37 -16.69
C GLN A 320 -15.68 12.17 -17.64
N LEU A 321 -15.31 10.96 -17.19
CA LEU A 321 -15.46 9.75 -17.98
C LEU A 321 -16.93 9.43 -18.31
N PRO A 322 -17.19 8.75 -19.44
CA PRO A 322 -18.53 8.28 -19.76
C PRO A 322 -19.13 7.44 -18.62
N THR A 323 -20.43 7.59 -18.36
CA THR A 323 -21.14 6.90 -17.26
C THR A 323 -20.88 5.40 -17.23
N LYS A 324 -20.83 4.74 -18.40
CA LYS A 324 -20.55 3.30 -18.50
C LYS A 324 -19.16 2.94 -17.97
N VAL A 325 -18.15 3.76 -18.26
CA VAL A 325 -16.77 3.57 -17.78
C VAL A 325 -16.71 3.79 -16.27
N LEU A 326 -17.37 4.83 -15.76
CA LEU A 326 -17.48 5.09 -14.32
C LEU A 326 -18.15 3.93 -13.58
N GLN A 327 -19.28 3.42 -14.07
CA GLN A 327 -19.98 2.30 -13.45
C GLN A 327 -19.14 1.01 -13.44
N GLN A 328 -18.35 0.80 -14.48
CA GLN A 328 -17.52 -0.39 -14.60
C GLN A 328 -16.27 -0.35 -13.71
N PHE A 329 -15.59 0.80 -13.63
CA PHE A 329 -14.27 0.90 -12.99
C PHE A 329 -14.22 1.78 -11.75
N TYR A 330 -15.16 2.70 -11.56
CA TYR A 330 -15.14 3.66 -10.46
C TYR A 330 -16.51 3.81 -9.80
N PRO A 331 -17.02 2.75 -9.15
CA PRO A 331 -18.39 2.71 -8.65
C PRO A 331 -18.70 3.83 -7.65
N SER A 332 -17.74 4.24 -6.81
CA SER A 332 -17.95 5.34 -5.87
C SER A 332 -18.12 6.68 -6.59
N PHE A 333 -17.36 6.92 -7.67
CA PHE A 333 -17.52 8.11 -8.51
C PHE A 333 -18.85 8.06 -9.28
N ALA A 334 -19.23 6.90 -9.81
CA ALA A 334 -20.50 6.72 -10.53
C ALA A 334 -21.73 6.97 -9.64
N ASN A 335 -21.68 6.53 -8.38
CA ASN A 335 -22.80 6.61 -7.44
C ASN A 335 -22.81 7.92 -6.63
N GLY A 336 -21.80 8.77 -6.78
CA GLY A 336 -21.66 10.00 -5.99
C GLY A 336 -21.43 9.77 -4.49
N THR A 337 -20.99 8.57 -4.10
CA THR A 337 -20.74 8.17 -2.70
C THR A 337 -19.34 8.52 -2.20
N VAL A 338 -18.56 9.22 -3.03
CA VAL A 338 -17.17 9.61 -2.79
C VAL A 338 -16.98 10.34 -1.47
N ASN A 339 -16.22 9.74 -0.55
CA ASN A 339 -15.78 10.41 0.66
C ASN A 339 -14.40 11.07 0.49
N ALA A 340 -13.96 11.85 1.49
CA ALA A 340 -12.70 12.59 1.43
C ALA A 340 -11.48 11.68 1.18
N LEU A 341 -11.44 10.50 1.80
CA LEU A 341 -10.34 9.54 1.64
C LEU A 341 -10.35 8.88 0.27
N GLU A 342 -11.53 8.62 -0.31
CA GLU A 342 -11.64 8.11 -1.68
C GLU A 342 -11.15 9.14 -2.72
N ASN A 343 -11.28 10.45 -2.45
CA ASN A 343 -10.64 11.48 -3.27
C ASN A 343 -9.11 11.49 -3.08
N GLU A 344 -8.62 11.20 -1.87
CA GLU A 344 -7.17 11.12 -1.62
C GLU A 344 -6.54 9.89 -2.28
N MET A 345 -7.31 8.84 -2.61
CA MET A 345 -6.80 7.69 -3.37
C MET A 345 -6.31 8.07 -4.77
N THR A 346 -6.88 9.11 -5.39
CA THR A 346 -6.40 9.64 -6.67
C THR A 346 -5.23 10.60 -6.49
N SER A 347 -4.88 10.98 -5.27
CA SER A 347 -3.73 11.86 -5.06
C SER A 347 -2.45 11.04 -5.03
N LEU A 348 -1.50 11.38 -5.92
CA LEU A 348 -0.14 10.84 -5.84
C LEU A 348 0.71 11.55 -4.79
N THR A 349 0.34 12.77 -4.41
CA THR A 349 1.05 13.56 -3.40
C THR A 349 0.32 13.48 -2.06
N PRO A 350 1.05 13.31 -0.94
CA PRO A 350 0.49 13.55 0.38
C PRO A 350 -0.01 15.00 0.49
N SER A 351 -1.19 15.18 1.10
CA SER A 351 -1.87 16.48 1.24
C SER A 351 -1.22 17.40 2.29
N THR A 352 -0.31 16.88 3.12
CA THR A 352 0.35 17.62 4.20
C THR A 352 1.86 17.75 3.93
N PRO A 353 2.40 18.98 3.83
CA PRO A 353 3.84 19.20 3.82
C PRO A 353 4.43 18.90 5.18
N ILE A 354 5.44 18.03 5.29
CA ILE A 354 6.10 17.78 6.57
C ILE A 354 7.63 17.77 6.40
N GLY A 355 8.21 18.96 6.21
CA GLY A 355 9.66 19.19 6.27
C GLY A 355 10.09 20.51 5.62
N SER A 356 11.22 21.09 6.05
CA SER A 356 11.75 22.41 5.62
C SER A 356 12.18 22.48 4.15
N ASN A 357 12.14 21.38 3.41
CA ASN A 357 12.55 21.28 2.01
C ASN A 357 11.34 21.12 1.08
N GLY A 358 10.37 22.03 1.18
CA GLY A 358 9.29 22.19 0.21
C GLY A 358 8.29 21.03 0.13
N ASN A 359 7.14 21.30 -0.48
CA ASN A 359 6.15 20.28 -0.79
C ASN A 359 6.70 19.39 -1.90
N PHE A 360 6.81 18.08 -1.68
CA PHE A 360 6.93 17.16 -2.81
C PHE A 360 5.66 17.32 -3.67
N THR A 361 5.86 17.78 -4.89
CA THR A 361 4.83 17.80 -5.92
C THR A 361 5.18 16.67 -6.88
N ALA A 362 4.23 15.80 -7.19
CA ALA A 362 4.42 14.79 -8.22
C ALA A 362 4.89 15.48 -9.52
N PRO A 363 5.66 14.79 -10.38
CA PRO A 363 6.07 15.34 -11.67
C PRO A 363 4.87 15.97 -12.41
N ALA A 364 5.12 17.00 -13.21
CA ALA A 364 4.06 17.60 -14.03
C ALA A 364 3.83 16.76 -15.29
N PRO A 365 2.58 16.58 -15.77
CA PRO A 365 2.29 15.81 -16.97
C PRO A 365 3.11 16.28 -18.17
N ASN A 366 3.75 15.35 -18.86
CA ASN A 366 4.58 15.65 -20.01
C ASN A 366 3.73 15.59 -21.27
N GLU A 367 3.67 16.71 -21.99
CA GLU A 367 2.85 16.83 -23.20
C GLU A 367 3.27 15.86 -24.31
N ALA A 368 4.52 15.36 -24.31
CA ALA A 368 4.98 14.35 -25.26
C ALA A 368 4.36 12.96 -25.03
N PHE A 369 3.91 12.68 -23.80
CA PHE A 369 3.21 11.46 -23.42
C PHE A 369 1.70 11.69 -23.23
N ARG A 370 1.20 12.93 -23.41
CA ARG A 370 -0.25 13.18 -23.51
C ARG A 370 -0.80 12.40 -24.70
N GLY A 371 -1.50 11.30 -24.40
CA GLY A 371 -1.94 10.33 -25.37
C GLY A 371 -2.47 9.08 -24.70
N LYS A 372 -2.28 7.93 -25.36
CA LYS A 372 -2.79 6.63 -24.87
C LYS A 372 -2.03 6.18 -23.64
N MET A 373 -2.76 5.91 -22.55
CA MET A 373 -2.24 5.24 -21.38
C MET A 373 -1.62 3.88 -21.76
N PRO A 374 -0.43 3.56 -21.26
CA PRO A 374 0.20 2.26 -21.50
C PRO A 374 -0.51 1.15 -20.73
N GLU A 375 -0.55 -0.04 -21.31
CA GLU A 375 -0.96 -1.26 -20.59
C GLU A 375 0.18 -1.70 -19.65
N PRO A 376 -0.15 -2.20 -18.45
CA PRO A 376 0.86 -2.68 -17.51
C PRO A 376 1.48 -4.00 -17.97
N SER A 377 2.69 -4.27 -17.48
CA SER A 377 3.34 -5.57 -17.63
C SER A 377 2.58 -6.69 -16.92
N LYS A 378 2.72 -7.90 -17.44
CA LYS A 378 2.12 -9.13 -16.90
C LYS A 378 3.08 -9.87 -15.96
N LEU A 379 2.52 -10.55 -14.97
CA LEU A 379 3.25 -11.47 -14.12
C LEU A 379 3.58 -12.76 -14.87
N THR A 380 4.79 -13.29 -14.70
CA THR A 380 5.18 -14.57 -15.30
C THR A 380 4.48 -15.73 -14.59
N ASP A 381 4.21 -16.83 -15.31
CA ASP A 381 3.63 -18.04 -14.70
C ASP A 381 4.50 -18.58 -13.55
N ALA A 382 5.82 -18.47 -13.69
CA ALA A 382 6.78 -18.88 -12.65
C ALA A 382 6.59 -18.06 -11.36
N TRP A 383 6.45 -16.74 -11.49
CA TRP A 383 6.20 -15.85 -10.35
C TRP A 383 4.86 -16.14 -9.68
N ILE A 384 3.79 -16.29 -10.46
CA ILE A 384 2.45 -16.61 -9.94
C ILE A 384 2.48 -17.91 -9.12
N LYS A 385 3.12 -18.95 -9.66
CA LYS A 385 3.28 -20.22 -8.97
C LYS A 385 4.09 -20.07 -7.68
N MET A 386 5.18 -19.29 -7.72
CA MET A 386 6.01 -19.07 -6.54
C MET A 386 5.24 -18.37 -5.43
N GLN A 387 4.41 -17.39 -5.78
CA GLN A 387 3.54 -16.65 -4.86
C GLN A 387 2.34 -17.46 -4.32
N ASN A 388 2.21 -18.73 -4.70
CA ASN A 388 1.07 -19.58 -4.35
C ASN A 388 -0.28 -18.95 -4.76
N ALA A 389 -0.28 -18.12 -5.81
CA ALA A 389 -1.45 -17.41 -6.29
C ALA A 389 -2.23 -18.25 -7.33
N CYS A 390 -3.54 -18.05 -7.40
CA CYS A 390 -4.40 -18.66 -8.42
C CYS A 390 -4.14 -18.01 -9.77
N VAL A 391 -3.75 -18.81 -10.78
CA VAL A 391 -3.41 -18.30 -12.11
C VAL A 391 -4.61 -17.61 -12.75
N GLU A 392 -5.79 -18.21 -12.64
CA GLU A 392 -7.03 -17.65 -13.18
C GLU A 392 -7.35 -16.28 -12.57
N GLU A 393 -7.25 -16.15 -11.24
CA GLU A 393 -7.44 -14.87 -10.53
C GLU A 393 -6.47 -13.79 -11.02
N VAL A 394 -5.19 -14.14 -11.23
CA VAL A 394 -4.18 -13.21 -11.77
C VAL A 394 -4.51 -12.80 -13.20
N ARG A 395 -4.83 -13.75 -14.09
CA ARG A 395 -5.11 -13.47 -15.50
C ARG A 395 -6.38 -12.65 -15.69
N GLU A 396 -7.39 -12.86 -14.85
CA GLU A 396 -8.59 -12.01 -14.83
C GLU A 396 -8.28 -10.57 -14.41
N LEU A 397 -7.42 -10.39 -13.40
CA LEU A 397 -7.01 -9.05 -12.95
C LEU A 397 -6.18 -8.32 -14.02
N GLU A 398 -5.24 -9.02 -14.68
CA GLU A 398 -4.46 -8.46 -15.79
C GLU A 398 -5.35 -8.07 -16.97
N GLN A 399 -6.31 -8.93 -17.33
CA GLN A 399 -7.27 -8.61 -18.38
C GLN A 399 -8.09 -7.37 -18.00
N ARG A 400 -8.52 -7.27 -16.75
CA ARG A 400 -9.24 -6.09 -16.25
C ARG A 400 -8.40 -4.82 -16.32
N ALA A 401 -7.10 -4.90 -16.06
CA ALA A 401 -6.19 -3.77 -16.21
C ALA A 401 -6.08 -3.31 -17.67
N CYS A 402 -5.92 -4.25 -18.61
CA CYS A 402 -5.94 -3.95 -20.05
C CYS A 402 -7.28 -3.34 -20.49
N ASP A 403 -8.41 -3.95 -20.11
CA ASP A 403 -9.75 -3.48 -20.46
C ASP A 403 -9.99 -2.05 -19.95
N MET A 404 -9.53 -1.74 -18.73
CA MET A 404 -9.63 -0.40 -18.17
C MET A 404 -8.81 0.60 -18.98
N VAL A 405 -7.53 0.29 -19.26
CA VAL A 405 -6.66 1.15 -20.08
C VAL A 405 -7.27 1.40 -21.45
N GLN A 406 -7.80 0.36 -22.11
CA GLN A 406 -8.48 0.48 -23.40
C GLN A 406 -9.73 1.36 -23.30
N ALA A 407 -10.56 1.17 -22.27
CA ALA A 407 -11.75 1.99 -22.06
C ALA A 407 -11.42 3.47 -21.81
N LEU A 408 -10.39 3.76 -21.02
CA LEU A 408 -9.91 5.12 -20.78
C LEU A 408 -9.38 5.75 -22.08
N ASN A 409 -8.56 5.01 -22.83
CA ASN A 409 -8.05 5.46 -24.12
C ASN A 409 -9.15 5.71 -25.15
N SER A 410 -10.16 4.83 -25.24
CA SER A 410 -11.32 5.01 -26.12
C SER A 410 -12.20 6.19 -25.72
N ALA A 411 -12.21 6.55 -24.42
CA ALA A 411 -12.89 7.74 -23.92
C ALA A 411 -12.10 9.05 -24.14
N ASN A 412 -10.92 8.99 -24.79
CA ASN A 412 -9.98 10.11 -24.90
C ASN A 412 -9.61 10.70 -23.53
N TYR A 413 -9.57 9.85 -22.49
CA TYR A 413 -9.18 10.26 -21.15
C TYR A 413 -7.73 10.70 -21.14
N LEU A 414 -7.49 11.92 -20.65
CA LEU A 414 -6.15 12.46 -20.47
C LEU A 414 -5.72 12.20 -19.04
N SER A 415 -4.94 11.13 -18.85
CA SER A 415 -4.42 10.79 -17.53
C SER A 415 -3.59 11.95 -16.95
N PRO A 416 -3.89 12.39 -15.71
CA PRO A 416 -3.12 13.40 -15.02
C PRO A 416 -1.77 12.85 -14.51
N TYR A 417 -1.48 11.58 -14.76
CA TYR A 417 -0.27 10.91 -14.29
C TYR A 417 0.71 10.54 -15.41
N LEU A 418 0.47 10.98 -16.66
CA LEU A 418 1.39 10.75 -17.76
C LEU A 418 2.51 11.80 -17.77
N PHE A 419 3.69 11.41 -17.29
CA PHE A 419 4.91 12.22 -17.15
C PHE A 419 6.03 11.80 -18.10
#